data_AF-A0A7S1UMQ4-F1
#
_entry.id   AF-A0A7S1UMQ4-F1
#
_cell.length_a   1.000
_cell.length_b   1.000
_cell.length_c   1.000
_cell.angle_alpha   90.00
_cell.angle_beta   90.00
_cell.angle_gamma   90.00
#
_symmetry.space_group_name_H-M   'P 1'
#
loop_
_entity.id
_entity.type
_entity.pdbx_description
1 polymer ?
#
loop_
_entity_poly.entity_id
_entity_poly.type
_entity_poly.pdbx_seq_one_letter_code
_entity_poly.pdbx_strand_id
1 'polypeptide(L)'
;QANGVSGTILIFSTNPTTPADLTLAYKGQPGSLGANAALRIDGDTPFISTVTIDLADGTYGVGQTIPFEVAFSNAVAVDTSGGTPSLAIDCGEYSREAAYVSGTGTTTLVFTYVVQTGDTSADLDYVSLESSFRSAAATLSLNGGTIRRTSANPTLDADIHLNPISGRLEGSTTETFDAGEVNFQSLRIRSRGPDYKIRFRTTPASIGYTIYSFMSVDVKVSSEYEVMASDNEAQDFFGAATAIL
;
A
#
# COMPACT_ATOMS: atom_id res chain seq x y z
N GLN A 1 0.95 51.62 23.63
CA GLN A 1 -0.47 51.57 24.01
C GLN A 1 -1.12 50.48 23.19
N ALA A 2 -1.33 49.30 23.76
CA ALA A 2 -2.13 48.26 23.12
C ALA A 2 -3.58 48.49 23.55
N ASN A 3 -4.43 48.89 22.61
CA ASN A 3 -5.88 48.99 22.80
C ASN A 3 -6.42 47.57 23.07
N GLY A 4 -6.57 47.23 24.35
CA GLY A 4 -7.26 46.02 24.77
C GLY A 4 -8.74 46.17 24.42
N VAL A 5 -9.19 45.49 23.37
CA VAL A 5 -10.61 45.32 23.10
C VAL A 5 -11.15 44.39 24.20
N SER A 6 -11.81 44.98 25.21
CA SER A 6 -12.52 44.24 26.25
C SER A 6 -13.84 43.72 25.68
N GLY A 7 -13.81 42.57 25.01
CA GLY A 7 -15.01 41.86 24.58
C GLY A 7 -15.56 40.98 25.72
N THR A 8 -16.87 41.04 25.97
CA THR A 8 -17.57 40.10 26.84
C THR A 8 -18.30 39.06 26.00
N ILE A 9 -18.16 37.79 26.35
CA ILE A 9 -18.96 36.70 25.79
C ILE A 9 -20.14 36.51 26.75
N LEU A 10 -21.35 36.74 26.27
CA LEU A 10 -22.59 36.60 27.03
C LEU A 10 -23.42 35.44 26.44
N ILE A 11 -24.22 34.76 27.27
CA ILE A 11 -25.07 33.65 26.81
C ILE A 11 -26.05 34.09 25.72
N PHE A 12 -26.33 33.26 24.70
CA PHE A 12 -27.23 33.66 23.62
C PHE A 12 -28.67 33.83 24.13
N SER A 13 -29.18 35.06 24.13
CA SER A 13 -30.52 35.45 24.60
C SER A 13 -30.94 36.77 23.96
N THR A 14 -32.24 37.08 23.96
CA THR A 14 -32.79 38.36 23.47
C THR A 14 -32.37 39.57 24.32
N ASN A 15 -31.85 39.34 25.53
CA ASN A 15 -31.13 40.34 26.34
C ASN A 15 -30.09 39.61 27.20
N PRO A 16 -28.88 39.40 26.68
CA PRO A 16 -27.88 38.60 27.35
C PRO A 16 -27.14 39.46 28.39
N THR A 17 -27.37 39.20 29.68
CA THR A 17 -26.75 39.96 30.79
C THR A 17 -25.78 39.12 31.64
N THR A 18 -25.75 37.81 31.41
CA THR A 18 -24.93 36.89 32.19
C THR A 18 -23.66 36.54 31.40
N PRO A 19 -22.45 36.78 31.96
CA PRO A 19 -21.21 36.32 31.36
C PRO A 19 -21.24 34.81 31.11
N ALA A 20 -20.76 34.39 29.94
CA ALA A 20 -20.52 33.00 29.65
C ALA A 20 -19.42 32.47 30.58
N ASP A 21 -19.55 31.23 31.01
CA ASP A 21 -18.47 30.53 31.69
C ASP A 21 -17.38 30.20 30.67
N LEU A 22 -16.20 30.82 30.83
CA LEU A 22 -15.03 30.62 29.97
C LEU A 22 -14.00 29.70 30.63
N THR A 23 -14.35 29.04 31.73
CA THR A 23 -13.45 28.11 32.40
C THR A 23 -13.31 26.83 31.57
N LEU A 24 -12.11 26.63 31.03
CA LEU A 24 -11.75 25.37 30.40
C LEU A 24 -11.37 24.37 31.50
N ALA A 25 -11.94 23.17 31.43
CA ALA A 25 -11.55 22.09 32.33
C ALA A 25 -10.06 21.74 32.15
N TYR A 26 -9.34 21.56 33.26
CA TYR A 26 -7.96 21.09 33.23
C TYR A 26 -7.83 19.74 32.53
N LYS A 27 -6.71 19.49 31.86
CA LYS A 27 -6.41 18.22 31.19
C LYS A 27 -6.65 17.05 32.15
N GLY A 28 -7.58 16.16 31.82
CA GLY A 28 -7.92 14.96 32.60
C GLY A 28 -9.12 15.14 33.57
N GLN A 29 -9.70 16.32 33.68
CA GLN A 29 -10.97 16.56 34.40
C GLN A 29 -12.19 16.38 33.48
N PRO A 30 -13.35 15.92 33.99
CA PRO A 30 -14.59 15.82 33.21
C PRO A 30 -14.88 17.12 32.44
N GLY A 31 -15.15 16.99 31.13
CA GLY A 31 -15.36 18.15 30.25
C GLY A 31 -14.08 18.68 29.59
N SER A 32 -12.89 18.18 29.96
CA SER A 32 -11.67 18.43 29.21
C SER A 32 -11.52 17.42 28.07
N LEU A 33 -10.89 17.83 26.96
CA LEU A 33 -10.51 16.90 25.91
C LEU A 33 -9.67 15.74 26.47
N GLY A 34 -8.81 15.98 27.46
CA GLY A 34 -7.97 14.94 28.07
C GLY A 34 -8.73 13.89 28.90
N ALA A 35 -9.91 14.22 29.44
CA ALA A 35 -10.77 13.24 30.14
C ALA A 35 -11.74 12.51 29.21
N ASN A 36 -12.13 13.17 28.11
CA ASN A 36 -13.01 12.62 27.10
C ASN A 36 -12.25 11.94 25.94
N ALA A 37 -10.91 11.98 25.96
CA ALA A 37 -10.05 11.47 24.91
C ALA A 37 -9.90 9.95 24.97
N ALA A 38 -10.86 9.24 24.38
CA ALA A 38 -10.49 8.14 23.49
C ALA A 38 -10.12 8.72 22.10
N LEU A 39 -9.27 9.76 22.05
CA LEU A 39 -8.79 10.36 20.81
C LEU A 39 -7.71 9.43 20.23
N ARG A 40 -8.15 8.41 19.50
CA ARG A 40 -7.28 7.55 18.71
C ARG A 40 -7.25 8.08 17.28
N ILE A 41 -6.13 8.70 16.90
CA ILE A 41 -5.87 9.07 15.51
C ILE A 41 -5.19 7.87 14.86
N ASP A 42 -5.92 7.21 13.97
CA ASP A 42 -5.42 6.09 13.18
C ASP A 42 -5.33 6.56 11.73
N GLY A 43 -4.10 6.84 11.30
CA GLY A 43 -3.77 7.31 9.96
C GLY A 43 -3.16 6.22 9.08
N ASP A 44 -3.31 4.94 9.46
CA ASP A 44 -2.75 3.86 8.67
C ASP A 44 -3.47 3.76 7.32
N THR A 45 -2.71 3.99 6.26
CA THR A 45 -3.14 3.84 4.87
C THR A 45 -3.39 2.36 4.59
N PRO A 46 -4.63 1.95 4.26
CA PRO A 46 -4.90 0.58 3.87
C PRO A 46 -4.10 0.24 2.61
N PHE A 47 -3.43 -0.90 2.58
CA PHE A 47 -2.74 -1.39 1.38
C PHE A 47 -3.18 -2.83 1.09
N ILE A 48 -3.05 -3.27 -0.16
CA ILE A 48 -3.38 -4.65 -0.55
C ILE A 48 -2.29 -5.59 -0.03
N SER A 49 -2.67 -6.56 0.81
CA SER A 49 -1.76 -7.55 1.37
C SER A 49 -1.63 -8.78 0.48
N THR A 50 -2.75 -9.30 -0.03
CA THR A 50 -2.81 -10.53 -0.82
C THR A 50 -3.98 -10.50 -1.79
N VAL A 51 -3.85 -11.24 -2.89
CA VAL A 51 -4.97 -11.60 -3.77
C VAL A 51 -5.03 -13.11 -3.82
N THR A 52 -6.22 -13.67 -3.61
CA THR A 52 -6.45 -15.11 -3.62
C THR A 52 -7.69 -15.45 -4.42
N ILE A 53 -7.74 -16.67 -4.93
CA ILE A 53 -8.93 -17.23 -5.58
C ILE A 53 -9.49 -18.29 -4.63
N ASP A 54 -10.75 -18.16 -4.21
CA ASP A 54 -11.42 -19.16 -3.35
C ASP A 54 -12.06 -20.27 -4.20
N LEU A 55 -11.24 -20.90 -5.04
CA LEU A 55 -11.61 -22.06 -5.84
C LEU A 55 -10.47 -23.07 -5.85
N ALA A 56 -10.82 -24.35 -5.86
CA ALA A 56 -9.83 -25.41 -5.99
C ALA A 56 -9.22 -25.43 -7.40
N ASP A 57 -7.96 -25.86 -7.49
CA ASP A 57 -7.29 -26.05 -8.78
C ASP A 57 -8.10 -27.00 -9.68
N GLY A 58 -8.32 -26.57 -10.92
CA GLY A 58 -9.16 -27.31 -11.86
C GLY A 58 -9.30 -26.62 -13.21
N THR A 59 -9.98 -27.30 -14.13
CA THR A 59 -10.30 -26.73 -15.44
C THR A 59 -11.63 -25.99 -15.35
N TYR A 60 -11.58 -24.68 -15.59
CA TYR A 60 -12.76 -23.84 -15.64
C TYR A 60 -13.14 -23.51 -17.09
N GLY A 61 -14.41 -23.76 -17.43
CA GLY A 61 -14.95 -23.59 -18.77
C GLY A 61 -15.64 -22.24 -18.97
N VAL A 62 -15.89 -21.89 -20.23
CA VAL A 62 -16.60 -20.66 -20.62
C VAL A 62 -17.93 -20.53 -19.87
N GLY A 63 -18.18 -19.34 -19.32
CA GLY A 63 -19.37 -19.00 -18.55
C GLY A 63 -19.28 -19.33 -17.06
N GLN A 64 -18.20 -19.97 -16.59
CA GLN A 64 -17.96 -20.15 -15.16
C GLN A 64 -17.41 -18.87 -14.53
N THR A 65 -17.84 -18.62 -13.29
CA THR A 65 -17.44 -17.46 -12.51
C THR A 65 -16.31 -17.82 -11.57
N ILE A 66 -15.25 -17.02 -11.59
CA ILE A 66 -14.08 -17.14 -10.74
C ILE A 66 -14.05 -15.93 -9.79
N PRO A 67 -14.18 -16.13 -8.47
CA PRO A 67 -14.08 -15.07 -7.49
C PRO A 67 -12.62 -14.80 -7.13
N PHE A 68 -12.24 -13.52 -7.14
CA PHE A 68 -10.97 -13.01 -6.66
C PHE A 68 -11.21 -12.24 -5.37
N GLU A 69 -10.50 -12.63 -4.31
CA GLU A 69 -10.50 -11.96 -3.01
C GLU A 69 -9.26 -11.09 -2.89
N VAL A 70 -9.46 -9.79 -2.85
CA VAL A 70 -8.39 -8.80 -2.64
C VAL A 70 -8.42 -8.38 -1.18
N ALA A 71 -7.42 -8.82 -0.42
CA ALA A 71 -7.29 -8.52 1.00
C ALA A 71 -6.48 -7.24 1.22
N PHE A 72 -6.96 -6.40 2.14
CA PHE A 72 -6.34 -5.16 2.58
C PHE A 72 -5.89 -5.26 4.03
N SER A 73 -4.87 -4.48 4.39
CA SER A 73 -4.36 -4.37 5.76
C SER A 73 -5.38 -3.84 6.77
N ASN A 74 -6.37 -3.07 6.30
CA ASN A 74 -7.43 -2.47 7.11
C ASN A 74 -8.74 -2.50 6.34
N ALA A 75 -9.86 -2.34 7.05
CA ALA A 75 -11.15 -2.27 6.41
C ALA A 75 -11.24 -1.07 5.44
N VAL A 76 -11.76 -1.31 4.25
CA VAL A 76 -11.91 -0.31 3.19
C VAL A 76 -13.36 -0.14 2.76
N ALA A 77 -13.75 1.09 2.45
CA ALA A 77 -15.03 1.49 1.91
C ALA A 77 -14.87 1.80 0.42
N VAL A 78 -15.71 1.19 -0.41
CA VAL A 78 -15.75 1.41 -1.85
C VAL A 78 -16.92 2.34 -2.19
N ASP A 79 -16.62 3.44 -2.89
CA ASP A 79 -17.63 4.32 -3.48
C ASP A 79 -17.67 4.07 -4.99
N THR A 80 -18.83 3.61 -5.47
CA THR A 80 -19.06 3.29 -6.88
C THR A 80 -19.85 4.35 -7.64
N SER A 81 -20.18 5.48 -7.01
CA SER A 81 -21.00 6.55 -7.61
C SER A 81 -20.33 7.20 -8.83
N GLY A 82 -19.00 7.27 -8.84
CA GLY A 82 -18.19 7.75 -9.97
C GLY A 82 -17.76 6.66 -10.96
N GLY A 83 -18.04 5.39 -10.65
CA GLY A 83 -17.69 4.21 -11.44
C GLY A 83 -17.26 3.01 -10.58
N THR A 84 -17.13 1.82 -11.18
CA THR A 84 -16.93 0.56 -10.44
C THR A 84 -15.50 0.04 -10.62
N PRO A 85 -14.76 -0.23 -9.52
CA PRO A 85 -13.42 -0.79 -9.63
C PRO A 85 -13.38 -2.12 -10.38
N SER A 86 -12.31 -2.38 -11.12
CA SER A 86 -12.07 -3.63 -11.84
C SER A 86 -10.63 -4.10 -11.68
N LEU A 87 -10.45 -5.42 -11.71
CA LEU A 87 -9.16 -6.09 -11.62
C LEU A 87 -8.85 -6.79 -12.96
N ALA A 88 -7.79 -6.38 -13.65
CA ALA A 88 -7.34 -7.01 -14.88
C ALA A 88 -6.73 -8.39 -14.60
N ILE A 89 -7.22 -9.41 -15.30
CA ILE A 89 -6.84 -10.82 -15.20
C ILE A 89 -6.08 -11.24 -16.45
N ASP A 90 -4.96 -11.94 -16.25
CA ASP A 90 -4.18 -12.55 -17.32
C ASP A 90 -4.80 -13.91 -17.69
N CYS A 91 -5.34 -13.98 -18.91
CA CYS A 91 -5.97 -15.17 -19.46
C CYS A 91 -5.16 -15.74 -20.64
N GLY A 92 -3.84 -15.52 -20.64
CA GLY A 92 -2.91 -15.98 -21.66
C GLY A 92 -2.74 -14.96 -22.78
N GLU A 93 -3.33 -15.22 -23.95
CA GLU A 93 -3.26 -14.27 -25.09
C GLU A 93 -4.13 -13.02 -24.84
N TYR A 94 -5.09 -13.11 -23.94
CA TYR A 94 -6.05 -12.05 -23.64
C TYR A 94 -5.94 -11.57 -22.19
N SER A 95 -6.20 -10.28 -21.99
CA SER A 95 -6.52 -9.73 -20.67
C SER A 95 -8.03 -9.52 -20.53
N ARG A 96 -8.57 -9.83 -19.36
CA ARG A 96 -9.99 -9.71 -19.01
C ARG A 96 -10.16 -8.86 -17.76
N GLU A 97 -11.34 -8.33 -17.53
CA GLU A 97 -11.65 -7.53 -16.33
C GLU A 97 -12.53 -8.34 -15.39
N ALA A 98 -12.10 -8.49 -14.14
CA ALA A 98 -12.93 -8.92 -13.03
C ALA A 98 -13.59 -7.70 -12.39
N ALA A 99 -14.91 -7.68 -12.32
CA ALA A 99 -15.65 -6.53 -11.78
C ALA A 99 -15.78 -6.63 -10.26
N TYR A 100 -15.68 -5.50 -9.55
CA TYR A 100 -16.00 -5.43 -8.13
C TYR A 100 -17.46 -5.82 -7.84
N VAL A 101 -17.67 -6.69 -6.85
CA VAL A 101 -19.01 -7.20 -6.48
C VAL A 101 -19.38 -6.85 -5.04
N SER A 102 -18.49 -7.05 -4.07
CA SER A 102 -18.83 -6.90 -2.64
C SER A 102 -17.62 -6.72 -1.73
N GLY A 103 -17.85 -6.50 -0.43
CA GLY A 103 -16.80 -6.42 0.59
C GLY A 103 -16.53 -5.03 1.16
N THR A 104 -17.27 -4.00 0.71
CA THR A 104 -17.18 -2.64 1.26
C THR A 104 -17.43 -2.64 2.77
N GLY A 105 -16.64 -1.87 3.52
CA GLY A 105 -16.67 -1.85 4.98
C GLY A 105 -15.83 -2.97 5.64
N THR A 106 -15.25 -3.89 4.87
CA THR A 106 -14.43 -5.01 5.37
C THR A 106 -12.99 -4.93 4.87
N THR A 107 -12.13 -5.84 5.34
CA THR A 107 -10.73 -5.97 4.86
C THR A 107 -10.61 -6.69 3.52
N THR A 108 -11.67 -7.33 3.02
CA THR A 108 -11.59 -8.15 1.80
C THR A 108 -12.61 -7.66 0.80
N LEU A 109 -12.15 -7.32 -0.40
CA LEU A 109 -13.00 -6.97 -1.53
C LEU A 109 -13.10 -8.16 -2.48
N VAL A 110 -14.30 -8.44 -2.97
CA VAL A 110 -14.56 -9.55 -3.90
C VAL A 110 -14.76 -8.99 -5.30
N PHE A 111 -13.98 -9.51 -6.24
CA PHE A 111 -14.10 -9.27 -7.67
C PHE A 111 -14.51 -10.56 -8.36
N THR A 112 -15.30 -10.47 -9.43
CA THR A 112 -15.70 -11.67 -10.19
C THR A 112 -15.34 -11.55 -11.65
N TYR A 113 -14.69 -12.59 -12.14
CA TYR A 113 -14.37 -12.79 -13.53
C TYR A 113 -15.23 -13.95 -14.09
N VAL A 114 -15.67 -13.84 -15.35
CA VAL A 114 -16.39 -14.91 -16.04
C VAL A 114 -15.55 -15.35 -17.22
N VAL A 115 -15.22 -16.65 -17.27
CA VAL A 115 -14.39 -17.24 -18.33
C VAL A 115 -15.05 -17.02 -19.69
N GLN A 116 -14.30 -16.47 -20.64
CA GLN A 116 -14.74 -16.19 -22.00
C GLN A 116 -14.10 -17.15 -23.00
N THR A 117 -14.63 -17.15 -24.22
CA THR A 117 -14.08 -17.97 -25.29
C THR A 117 -12.69 -17.50 -25.68
N GLY A 118 -11.74 -18.45 -25.76
CA GLY A 118 -10.34 -18.18 -26.12
C GLY A 118 -9.42 -17.96 -24.93
N ASP A 119 -9.95 -17.93 -23.71
CA ASP A 119 -9.15 -17.76 -22.50
C ASP A 119 -8.42 -19.07 -22.15
N THR A 120 -7.12 -18.98 -21.92
CA THR A 120 -6.28 -20.12 -21.57
C THR A 120 -5.19 -19.69 -20.60
N SER A 121 -5.25 -20.16 -19.35
CA SER A 121 -4.16 -20.01 -18.40
C SER A 121 -3.92 -21.30 -17.63
N ALA A 122 -2.65 -21.66 -17.45
CA ALA A 122 -2.23 -22.75 -16.58
C ALA A 122 -2.14 -22.31 -15.12
N ASP A 123 -1.94 -21.01 -14.89
CA ASP A 123 -1.89 -20.36 -13.58
C ASP A 123 -2.61 -19.01 -13.72
N LEU A 124 -3.87 -18.98 -13.32
CA LEU A 124 -4.72 -17.80 -13.52
C LEU A 124 -4.33 -16.74 -12.50
N ASP A 125 -3.78 -15.63 -12.98
CA ASP A 125 -3.31 -14.54 -12.13
C ASP A 125 -3.83 -13.19 -12.66
N TYR A 126 -3.66 -12.14 -11.86
CA TYR A 126 -3.92 -10.78 -12.32
C TYR A 126 -2.83 -10.31 -13.30
N VAL A 127 -3.13 -9.35 -14.16
CA VAL A 127 -2.16 -8.81 -15.12
C VAL A 127 -1.02 -8.12 -14.38
N SER A 128 0.21 -8.63 -14.54
CA SER A 128 1.45 -7.97 -14.14
C SER A 128 2.08 -7.32 -15.36
N LEU A 129 1.95 -5.99 -15.51
CA LEU A 129 2.70 -5.26 -16.54
C LEU A 129 4.15 -5.07 -16.07
N GLU A 130 4.96 -6.12 -16.19
CA GLU A 130 6.40 -6.17 -15.90
C GLU A 130 7.17 -4.97 -16.50
N SER A 131 6.72 -4.43 -17.64
CA SER A 131 7.36 -3.31 -18.35
C SER A 131 7.07 -1.93 -17.77
N SER A 132 6.09 -1.79 -16.88
CA SER A 132 5.69 -0.50 -16.29
C SER A 132 5.68 -0.63 -14.78
N PHE A 133 6.82 -0.33 -14.20
CA PHE A 133 7.13 -0.43 -12.79
C PHE A 133 6.30 0.44 -11.79
N ARG A 134 5.13 0.95 -12.21
CA ARG A 134 4.09 1.53 -11.32
C ARG A 134 2.69 1.12 -11.77
N SER A 135 2.50 -0.11 -12.25
CA SER A 135 1.23 -0.48 -12.91
C SER A 135 0.39 -1.51 -12.18
N ALA A 136 0.45 -1.55 -10.85
CA ALA A 136 -0.69 -2.10 -10.12
C ALA A 136 -1.97 -1.23 -10.30
N ALA A 137 -1.83 0.04 -10.72
CA ALA A 137 -2.95 0.88 -11.15
C ALA A 137 -3.52 0.50 -12.55
N ALA A 138 -2.78 -0.26 -13.37
CA ALA A 138 -3.36 -0.88 -14.57
C ALA A 138 -4.06 -2.20 -14.23
N THR A 139 -3.61 -2.87 -13.17
CA THR A 139 -4.23 -4.12 -12.71
C THR A 139 -5.50 -3.85 -11.93
N LEU A 140 -5.48 -3.06 -10.84
CA LEU A 140 -6.67 -2.62 -10.13
C LEU A 140 -7.02 -1.20 -10.53
N SER A 141 -7.96 -1.07 -11.48
CA SER A 141 -8.51 0.22 -11.89
C SER A 141 -9.68 0.62 -11.00
N LEU A 142 -9.73 1.88 -10.58
CA LEU A 142 -10.89 2.40 -9.85
C LEU A 142 -12.06 2.77 -10.78
N ASN A 143 -11.79 2.95 -12.08
CA ASN A 143 -12.75 3.38 -13.10
C ASN A 143 -13.62 4.59 -12.69
N GLY A 144 -13.05 5.54 -11.95
CA GLY A 144 -13.76 6.72 -11.43
C GLY A 144 -14.41 6.54 -10.05
N GLY A 145 -14.45 5.32 -9.52
CA GLY A 145 -14.78 5.04 -8.12
C GLY A 145 -13.65 5.40 -7.15
N THR A 146 -13.86 5.10 -5.87
CA THR A 146 -12.81 5.26 -4.84
C THR A 146 -12.77 4.06 -3.90
N ILE A 147 -11.57 3.73 -3.41
CA ILE A 147 -11.37 2.79 -2.31
C ILE A 147 -10.66 3.56 -1.22
N ARG A 148 -11.32 3.72 -0.06
CA ARG A 148 -10.82 4.52 1.06
C ARG A 148 -10.88 3.73 2.34
N ARG A 149 -10.12 4.14 3.35
CA ARG A 149 -10.24 3.57 4.69
C ARG A 149 -11.66 3.69 5.23
N THR A 150 -12.21 2.58 5.75
CA THR A 150 -13.53 2.58 6.37
C THR A 150 -13.53 3.47 7.61
N SER A 151 -14.40 4.47 7.59
CA SER A 151 -14.71 5.34 8.73
C SER A 151 -16.08 5.98 8.51
N ALA A 152 -16.58 6.75 9.49
CA ALA A 152 -17.84 7.49 9.33
C ALA A 152 -17.79 8.49 8.16
N ASN A 153 -16.60 9.01 7.82
CA ASN A 153 -16.34 9.86 6.66
C ASN A 153 -15.03 9.41 6.00
N PRO A 154 -15.07 8.46 5.05
CA PRO A 154 -13.88 7.91 4.40
C PRO A 154 -13.16 8.96 3.57
N THR A 155 -11.99 9.42 4.03
CA THR A 155 -11.18 10.46 3.35
C THR A 155 -9.75 10.02 3.03
N LEU A 156 -9.28 8.92 3.62
CA LEU A 156 -7.95 8.39 3.37
C LEU A 156 -8.02 7.34 2.26
N ASP A 157 -7.46 7.65 1.09
CA ASP A 157 -7.40 6.71 -0.03
C ASP A 157 -6.55 5.49 0.33
N ALA A 158 -7.00 4.31 -0.11
CA ALA A 158 -6.23 3.09 0.01
C ALA A 158 -5.09 3.07 -1.01
N ASP A 159 -3.97 2.51 -0.63
CA ASP A 159 -2.92 2.13 -1.56
C ASP A 159 -3.40 0.90 -2.35
N ILE A 160 -3.90 1.18 -3.55
CA ILE A 160 -4.38 0.17 -4.51
C ILE A 160 -3.23 -0.49 -5.27
N HIS A 161 -1.98 -0.15 -4.97
CA HIS A 161 -0.88 -0.85 -5.57
C HIS A 161 -0.84 -2.26 -4.97
N LEU A 162 -1.23 -3.24 -5.77
CA LEU A 162 -0.84 -4.62 -5.60
C LEU A 162 0.67 -4.64 -5.39
N ASN A 163 1.09 -5.12 -4.22
CA ASN A 163 2.48 -5.51 -4.00
C ASN A 163 2.88 -6.38 -5.19
N PRO A 164 3.86 -5.97 -5.99
CA PRO A 164 4.16 -6.78 -7.15
C PRO A 164 4.74 -8.10 -6.65
N ILE A 165 4.45 -9.18 -7.37
CA ILE A 165 5.53 -10.08 -7.73
C ILE A 165 6.65 -9.22 -8.35
N SER A 166 7.63 -8.85 -7.52
CA SER A 166 8.77 -7.94 -7.79
C SER A 166 8.53 -6.45 -7.50
N GLY A 167 8.49 -6.10 -6.21
CA GLY A 167 8.79 -4.73 -5.76
C GLY A 167 10.09 -4.22 -6.39
N ARG A 168 9.99 -3.36 -7.42
CA ARG A 168 11.17 -2.81 -8.08
C ARG A 168 11.93 -1.92 -7.11
N LEU A 169 13.17 -2.29 -6.90
CA LEU A 169 14.22 -1.45 -6.36
C LEU A 169 14.59 -0.37 -7.41
N GLU A 170 14.36 0.90 -7.10
CA GLU A 170 14.82 2.03 -7.92
C GLU A 170 16.26 2.40 -7.53
N GLY A 171 16.97 3.17 -8.38
CA GLY A 171 18.37 3.54 -8.14
C GLY A 171 19.35 2.80 -9.06
N SER A 172 20.63 2.81 -8.71
CA SER A 172 21.61 2.01 -9.44
C SER A 172 21.43 0.54 -9.08
N THR A 173 20.85 -0.24 -9.99
CA THR A 173 20.54 -1.66 -9.79
C THR A 173 21.51 -2.58 -10.52
N THR A 174 22.52 -2.03 -11.18
CA THR A 174 23.56 -2.78 -11.88
C THR A 174 24.88 -2.03 -11.77
N GLU A 175 25.89 -2.69 -11.23
CA GLU A 175 27.25 -2.17 -11.10
C GLU A 175 28.23 -3.23 -11.60
N THR A 176 29.29 -2.80 -12.28
CA THR A 176 30.36 -3.69 -12.77
C THR A 176 31.65 -3.35 -12.04
N PHE A 177 32.39 -4.36 -11.59
CA PHE A 177 33.63 -4.19 -10.85
C PHE A 177 34.63 -5.31 -11.18
N ASP A 178 35.93 -5.01 -11.08
CA ASP A 178 37.00 -5.95 -11.43
C ASP A 178 37.43 -6.84 -10.25
N ALA A 179 37.40 -6.31 -9.01
CA ALA A 179 37.62 -7.05 -7.76
C ALA A 179 37.18 -6.21 -6.53
N GLY A 180 36.79 -6.86 -5.43
CA GLY A 180 36.46 -6.19 -4.16
C GLY A 180 34.96 -6.11 -3.84
N GLU A 181 34.58 -5.05 -3.13
CA GLU A 181 33.22 -4.79 -2.65
C GLU A 181 32.44 -3.90 -3.62
N VAL A 182 31.14 -4.18 -3.79
CA VAL A 182 30.24 -3.42 -4.66
C VAL A 182 29.28 -2.60 -3.80
N ASN A 183 29.28 -1.29 -4.02
CA ASN A 183 28.37 -0.37 -3.35
C ASN A 183 27.25 0.04 -4.29
N PHE A 184 26.01 -0.29 -3.94
CA PHE A 184 24.83 0.19 -4.66
C PHE A 184 24.38 1.50 -4.04
N GLN A 185 24.47 2.60 -4.79
CA GLN A 185 24.06 3.92 -4.32
C GLN A 185 22.64 4.26 -4.76
N SER A 186 21.94 5.05 -3.94
CA SER A 186 20.60 5.59 -4.23
C SER A 186 19.52 4.53 -4.46
N LEU A 187 19.64 3.36 -3.82
CA LEU A 187 18.59 2.35 -3.85
C LEU A 187 17.33 2.88 -3.14
N ARG A 188 16.16 2.77 -3.79
CA ARG A 188 14.91 3.27 -3.23
C ARG A 188 13.76 2.30 -3.46
N ILE A 189 12.99 2.07 -2.39
CA ILE A 189 11.67 1.44 -2.46
C ILE A 189 10.64 2.56 -2.23
N ARG A 190 9.79 2.84 -3.23
CA ARG A 190 8.82 3.95 -3.15
C ARG A 190 7.50 3.57 -2.47
N SER A 191 7.20 2.28 -2.37
CA SER A 191 5.92 1.79 -1.89
C SER A 191 6.07 1.17 -0.51
N ARG A 192 5.05 1.37 0.34
CA ARG A 192 4.97 0.65 1.62
C ARG A 192 4.59 -0.79 1.35
N GLY A 193 5.01 -1.69 2.21
CA GLY A 193 4.65 -3.11 2.09
C GLY A 193 5.57 -3.98 2.93
N PRO A 194 5.06 -5.10 3.46
CA PRO A 194 5.89 -6.14 4.06
C PRO A 194 6.59 -6.99 3.00
N ASP A 195 7.60 -7.75 3.41
CA ASP A 195 8.19 -8.88 2.65
C ASP A 195 8.90 -8.56 1.32
N TYR A 196 9.47 -7.36 1.16
CA TYR A 196 10.34 -7.10 0.01
C TYR A 196 11.57 -8.00 0.06
N LYS A 197 11.86 -8.72 -1.03
CA LYS A 197 13.09 -9.50 -1.19
C LYS A 197 14.02 -8.80 -2.17
N ILE A 198 15.13 -8.25 -1.68
CA ILE A 198 16.20 -7.74 -2.53
C ILE A 198 17.07 -8.93 -2.95
N ARG A 199 17.13 -9.20 -4.26
CA ARG A 199 17.95 -10.26 -4.85
C ARG A 199 19.21 -9.64 -5.45
N PHE A 200 20.37 -10.03 -4.94
CA PHE A 200 21.65 -9.71 -5.53
C PHE A 200 22.04 -10.81 -6.52
N ARG A 201 22.42 -10.40 -7.74
CA ARG A 201 22.86 -11.30 -8.81
C ARG A 201 24.27 -10.92 -9.23
N THR A 202 25.21 -11.85 -9.10
CA THR A 202 26.59 -11.67 -9.57
C THR A 202 26.94 -12.76 -10.55
N THR A 203 27.52 -12.40 -11.70
CA THR A 203 28.04 -13.37 -12.68
C THR A 203 29.50 -13.08 -12.92
N PRO A 204 30.43 -13.68 -12.14
CA PRO A 204 31.84 -13.40 -12.30
C PRO A 204 32.37 -13.98 -13.61
N ALA A 205 33.14 -13.19 -14.35
CA ALA A 205 33.68 -13.55 -15.66
C ALA A 205 34.60 -14.80 -15.62
N SER A 206 35.18 -15.10 -14.45
CA SER A 206 36.15 -16.19 -14.25
C SER A 206 35.52 -17.57 -14.08
N ILE A 207 34.28 -17.67 -13.58
CA ILE A 207 33.64 -18.95 -13.22
C ILE A 207 32.43 -19.30 -14.08
N GLY A 208 31.85 -18.35 -14.81
CA GLY A 208 30.78 -18.61 -15.79
C GLY A 208 29.42 -19.01 -15.20
N TYR A 209 29.26 -19.05 -13.87
CA TYR A 209 27.99 -19.30 -13.18
C TYR A 209 27.52 -18.05 -12.42
N THR A 210 26.20 -17.88 -12.32
CA THR A 210 25.58 -16.79 -11.56
C THR A 210 25.36 -17.20 -10.11
N ILE A 211 25.78 -16.35 -9.18
CA ILE A 211 25.57 -16.48 -7.74
C ILE A 211 24.40 -15.57 -7.34
N TYR A 212 23.55 -16.08 -6.44
CA TYR A 212 22.40 -15.34 -5.90
C TYR A 212 22.51 -15.20 -4.39
N SER A 213 22.21 -14.01 -3.88
CA SER A 213 21.99 -13.75 -2.46
C SER A 213 20.70 -12.96 -2.26
N PHE A 214 20.09 -13.07 -1.08
CA PHE A 214 18.78 -12.51 -0.77
C PHE A 214 18.79 -11.81 0.58
N MET A 215 18.06 -10.69 0.66
CA MET A 215 17.76 -9.99 1.90
C MET A 215 16.26 -9.65 1.95
N SER A 216 15.64 -9.84 3.11
CA SER A 216 14.24 -9.46 3.35
C SER A 216 14.16 -8.08 4.03
N VAL A 217 13.25 -7.22 3.57
CA VAL A 217 13.04 -5.86 4.09
C VAL A 217 11.55 -5.58 4.23
N ASP A 218 11.14 -5.04 5.37
CA ASP A 218 9.77 -4.55 5.61
C ASP A 218 9.73 -3.02 5.56
N VAL A 219 8.92 -2.44 4.67
CA VAL A 219 8.74 -0.98 4.58
C VAL A 219 7.46 -0.57 5.30
N LYS A 220 7.59 -0.27 6.60
CA LYS A 220 6.46 -0.01 7.51
C LYS A 220 5.94 1.44 7.45
N VAL A 221 6.74 2.42 7.04
CA VAL A 221 6.34 3.85 6.93
C VAL A 221 6.91 4.50 5.66
N SER A 222 6.10 5.28 4.95
CA SER A 222 6.51 6.10 3.79
C SER A 222 6.68 7.54 4.24
N SER A 223 7.84 7.81 4.82
CA SER A 223 8.51 9.08 4.59
C SER A 223 9.83 8.72 3.94
N GLU A 224 10.21 9.50 2.94
CA GLU A 224 11.40 9.32 2.12
C GLU A 224 12.63 9.07 3.00
N TYR A 225 13.02 7.81 3.16
CA TYR A 225 14.23 7.43 3.87
C TYR A 225 15.09 6.55 2.98
N GLU A 226 16.33 6.99 2.86
CA GLU A 226 17.49 6.22 2.47
C GLU A 226 17.58 4.98 3.37
N VAL A 227 17.92 3.84 2.78
CA VAL A 227 18.08 2.59 3.53
C VAL A 227 19.37 2.72 4.35
N MET A 228 19.24 2.91 5.66
CA MET A 228 20.35 3.03 6.61
C MET A 228 20.40 1.80 7.52
N ALA A 229 21.60 1.40 7.94
CA ALA A 229 21.76 0.28 8.85
C ALA A 229 21.21 0.58 10.26
N SER A 230 20.94 -0.45 11.04
CA SER A 230 20.16 -0.35 12.29
C SER A 230 20.82 0.49 13.40
N ASP A 231 22.12 0.73 13.33
CA ASP A 231 22.90 1.47 14.33
C ASP A 231 23.22 2.91 13.91
N ASN A 232 22.85 3.31 12.68
CA ASN A 232 23.01 4.67 12.15
C ASN A 232 24.46 5.18 12.20
N GLU A 233 25.45 4.28 12.14
CA GLU A 233 26.86 4.66 11.99
C GLU A 233 27.18 4.99 10.53
N ALA A 234 27.93 6.07 10.32
CA ALA A 234 28.45 6.40 9.01
C ALA A 234 29.45 5.30 8.60
N GLN A 235 29.15 4.60 7.48
CA GLN A 235 29.90 3.47 6.90
C GLN A 235 29.45 2.05 7.27
N ASP A 236 28.24 1.84 7.76
CA ASP A 236 27.72 0.47 7.86
C ASP A 236 27.21 -0.05 6.49
N PHE A 237 27.69 -1.23 6.09
CA PHE A 237 27.54 -1.77 4.73
C PHE A 237 26.37 -2.76 4.64
N PHE A 238 25.51 -2.61 3.64
CA PHE A 238 24.42 -3.57 3.37
C PHE A 238 24.95 -4.81 2.64
N GLY A 239 25.52 -5.74 3.42
CA GLY A 239 25.90 -7.08 2.98
C GLY A 239 27.14 -7.12 2.10
N ALA A 240 28.12 -7.93 2.50
CA ALA A 240 29.30 -8.22 1.69
C ALA A 240 29.16 -9.58 1.00
N ALA A 241 29.48 -9.64 -0.30
CA ALA A 241 29.70 -10.89 -1.02
C ALA A 241 31.19 -10.99 -1.37
N THR A 242 31.95 -11.73 -0.56
CA THR A 242 33.38 -11.96 -0.82
C THR A 242 33.53 -13.12 -1.80
N ALA A 243 34.03 -12.85 -3.00
CA ALA A 243 34.62 -13.89 -3.83
C ALA A 243 36.06 -14.12 -3.37
N ILE A 244 36.35 -15.28 -2.80
CA ILE A 244 37.72 -15.71 -2.52
C ILE A 244 38.30 -16.26 -3.83
N LEU A 245 39.40 -15.67 -4.30
CA LEU A 245 40.22 -16.17 -5.40
C LEU A 245 40.94 -17.47 -5.01
#